data_AF-A0A060C8U5-F1
#
_entry.id   AF-A0A060C8U5-F1
#
_cell.length_a   1.000
_cell.length_b   1.000
_cell.length_c   1.000
_cell.angle_alpha   90.00
_cell.angle_beta   90.00
_cell.angle_gamma   90.00
#
_symmetry.space_group_name_H-M   'P 1'
#
loop_
_entity.id
_entity.type
_entity.pdbx_description
1 polymer ?
#
loop_
_entity_poly.entity_id
_entity_poly.type
_entity_poly.pdbx_seq_one_letter_code
_entity_poly.pdbx_strand_id
1 'polypeptide(L)'
;VYSTCNQDQRIFKGIYLRSLGQASRLLSGLRQTIIDLVSPSINGAVHACTGGASGHECGMKWTINGFDGSYGMQEQISALEVMLTTIAHLSSAMDTAD
;
A
#
# COMPACT_ATOMS: atom_id res chain seq x y z
N VAL A 1 -4.68 11.50 -11.88
CA VAL A 1 -3.62 11.76 -12.88
C VAL A 1 -2.44 10.89 -12.50
N TYR A 2 -2.13 9.85 -13.27
CA TYR A 2 -1.01 8.93 -12.99
C TYR A 2 0.13 9.08 -14.02
N SER A 3 -0.18 9.58 -15.22
CA SER A 3 0.76 9.83 -16.31
C SER A 3 1.61 11.09 -16.16
N THR A 4 1.36 11.92 -15.14
CA THR A 4 2.19 13.11 -14.84
C THR A 4 3.13 12.88 -13.66
N CYS A 5 3.10 11.69 -13.04
CA CYS A 5 3.99 11.37 -11.92
C CYS A 5 5.40 11.11 -12.42
N ASN A 6 6.38 11.86 -11.90
CA ASN A 6 7.78 11.52 -12.09
C ASN A 6 8.14 10.26 -11.29
N GLN A 7 9.35 9.76 -11.49
CA GLN A 7 9.79 8.50 -10.90
C GLN A 7 9.70 8.52 -9.35
N ASP A 8 10.18 9.60 -8.72
CA ASP A 8 10.13 9.75 -7.26
C ASP A 8 8.71 9.71 -6.71
N GLN A 9 7.76 10.35 -7.37
CA GLN A 9 6.38 10.44 -6.89
C GLN A 9 5.67 9.09 -6.88
N ARG A 10 6.11 8.12 -7.66
CA ARG A 10 5.44 6.82 -7.79
C ARG A 10 5.53 5.97 -6.54
N ILE A 11 6.46 6.26 -5.62
CA ILE A 11 6.57 5.57 -4.33
C ILE A 11 5.73 6.20 -3.21
N PHE A 12 5.26 7.44 -3.38
CA PHE A 12 4.74 8.25 -2.26
C PHE A 12 3.52 7.64 -1.57
N LYS A 13 2.58 7.06 -2.32
CA LYS A 13 1.41 6.40 -1.72
C LYS A 13 1.83 5.25 -0.79
N GLY A 14 2.87 4.50 -1.16
CA GLY A 14 3.38 3.38 -0.37
C GLY A 14 3.95 3.86 0.94
N ILE A 15 4.84 4.85 0.88
CA ILE A 15 5.45 5.48 2.07
C ILE A 15 4.37 6.07 2.99
N TYR A 16 3.39 6.77 2.43
CA TYR A 16 2.31 7.39 3.20
C TYR A 16 1.48 6.34 3.96
N LEU A 17 1.02 5.30 3.26
CA LEU A 17 0.20 4.25 3.86
C LEU A 17 0.99 3.41 4.86
N ARG A 18 2.29 3.13 4.62
CA ARG A 18 3.16 2.51 5.64
C ARG A 18 3.22 3.36 6.91
N SER A 19 3.37 4.68 6.75
CA SER A 19 3.43 5.59 7.89
C SER A 19 2.14 5.58 8.70
N LEU A 20 0.97 5.50 8.04
CA LEU A 20 -0.31 5.31 8.72
C LEU A 20 -0.38 3.96 9.47
N GLY A 21 0.07 2.87 8.84
CA GLY A 21 0.15 1.56 9.50
C GLY A 21 1.07 1.54 10.73
N GLN A 22 2.12 2.38 10.76
CA GLN A 22 2.91 2.57 11.98
C GLN A 22 2.18 3.44 13.01
N ALA A 23 1.51 4.51 12.58
CA ALA A 23 0.71 5.34 13.48
C ALA A 23 -0.41 4.55 14.17
N SER A 24 -1.04 3.58 13.49
CA SER A 24 -2.05 2.71 14.09
C SER A 24 -1.51 1.77 15.18
N ARG A 25 -0.19 1.56 15.23
CA ARG A 25 0.47 0.80 16.31
C ARG A 25 0.77 1.68 17.52
N LEU A 26 0.93 2.99 17.33
CA LEU A 26 1.24 3.94 18.40
C LEU A 26 -0.01 4.50 19.07
N LEU A 27 -1.11 4.60 18.32
CA LEU A 27 -2.37 5.19 18.78
C LEU A 27 -3.50 4.20 18.58
N SER A 28 -3.75 3.36 19.59
CA SER A 28 -4.78 2.32 19.59
C SER A 28 -6.17 2.85 19.22
N GLY A 29 -6.54 4.05 19.71
CA GLY A 29 -7.80 4.73 19.38
C GLY A 29 -7.99 5.10 17.90
N LEU A 30 -6.92 5.14 17.11
CA LEU A 30 -6.99 5.40 15.66
C LEU A 30 -6.87 4.12 14.82
N ARG A 31 -6.60 2.97 15.44
CA ARG A 31 -6.27 1.73 14.73
C ARG A 31 -7.36 1.31 13.75
N GLN A 32 -8.62 1.22 14.21
CA GLN A 32 -9.72 0.80 13.34
C GLN A 32 -9.96 1.80 12.21
N THR A 33 -9.96 3.10 12.51
CA THR A 33 -10.11 4.17 11.51
C THR A 33 -9.03 4.08 10.42
N ILE A 34 -7.78 3.85 10.81
CA ILE A 34 -6.68 3.69 9.84
C ILE A 34 -6.86 2.42 9.01
N ILE A 35 -7.20 1.29 9.63
CA ILE A 35 -7.46 0.03 8.92
C ILE A 35 -8.55 0.22 7.87
N ASP A 36 -9.68 0.84 8.24
CA ASP A 36 -10.82 1.04 7.35
C ASP A 36 -10.45 1.94 6.15
N LEU A 37 -9.63 2.96 6.38
CA LEU A 37 -9.18 3.88 5.34
C LEU A 37 -8.11 3.27 4.42
N VAL A 38 -7.23 2.43 4.95
CA VAL A 38 -6.10 1.85 4.21
C VAL A 38 -6.51 0.58 3.44
N SER A 39 -7.47 -0.20 3.95
CA SER A 39 -7.90 -1.48 3.36
C SER A 39 -8.28 -1.42 1.87
N PRO A 40 -9.03 -0.40 1.39
CA PRO A 40 -9.31 -0.26 -0.04
C PRO A 40 -8.03 -0.10 -0.89
N SER A 41 -7.02 0.62 -0.37
CA SER A 41 -5.75 0.80 -1.07
C SER A 41 -4.92 -0.49 -1.11
N ILE A 42 -4.96 -1.29 -0.03
CA ILE A 42 -4.33 -2.62 0.00
C ILE A 42 -4.95 -3.50 -1.08
N ASN A 43 -6.28 -3.61 -1.12
CA ASN A 43 -6.98 -4.44 -2.11
C ASN A 43 -6.69 -3.96 -3.54
N GLY A 44 -6.73 -2.65 -3.77
CA GLY A 44 -6.40 -2.07 -5.08
C GLY A 44 -4.96 -2.36 -5.51
N ALA A 45 -3.99 -2.32 -4.58
CA ALA A 45 -2.61 -2.67 -4.86
C ALA A 45 -2.47 -4.16 -5.23
N VAL A 46 -3.14 -5.06 -4.50
CA VAL A 46 -3.16 -6.51 -4.79
C VAL A 46 -3.71 -6.78 -6.19
N HIS A 47 -4.84 -6.17 -6.55
CA HIS A 47 -5.44 -6.34 -7.88
C HIS A 47 -4.57 -5.78 -9.01
N ALA A 48 -3.76 -4.77 -8.73
CA ALA A 48 -2.84 -4.18 -9.71
C ALA A 48 -1.63 -5.07 -10.04
N CYS A 49 -1.34 -6.12 -9.27
CA CYS A 49 -0.18 -7.01 -9.44
C CYS A 49 -0.49 -8.25 -10.28
N THR A 50 -0.96 -8.03 -11.51
CA THR A 50 -1.50 -9.08 -12.39
C THR A 50 -1.04 -8.98 -13.84
N GLY A 51 -0.10 -8.09 -14.16
CA GLY A 51 0.36 -7.86 -15.53
C GLY A 51 1.87 -7.98 -15.69
N GLY A 52 2.39 -7.37 -16.75
CA GLY A 52 3.82 -7.43 -17.10
C GLY A 52 4.25 -8.76 -17.72
N ALA A 53 5.57 -8.96 -17.82
CA ALA A 53 6.14 -10.14 -18.48
C ALA A 53 6.09 -11.38 -17.58
N SER A 54 6.13 -11.20 -16.26
CA SER A 54 6.01 -12.30 -15.29
C SER A 54 4.55 -12.61 -14.93
N GLY A 55 3.60 -11.73 -15.27
CA GLY A 55 2.20 -11.85 -14.87
C GLY A 55 1.93 -11.43 -13.42
N HIS A 56 2.93 -10.87 -12.75
CA HIS A 56 2.91 -10.49 -11.33
C HIS A 56 3.38 -9.05 -11.10
N GLU A 57 3.70 -8.30 -12.15
CA GLU A 57 4.12 -6.91 -12.02
C GLU A 57 2.96 -6.03 -11.54
N CYS A 58 3.26 -5.18 -10.55
CA CYS A 58 2.32 -4.24 -9.98
C CYS A 58 2.23 -2.92 -10.76
N GLY A 59 1.00 -2.50 -11.03
CA GLY A 59 0.66 -1.20 -11.63
C GLY A 59 0.46 -0.06 -10.62
N MET A 60 0.18 1.14 -11.14
CA MET A 60 0.04 2.36 -10.32
C MET A 60 -1.39 2.83 -10.08
N LYS A 61 -2.34 2.42 -10.89
CA LYS A 61 -3.73 2.84 -10.72
C LYS A 61 -4.49 1.83 -9.87
N TRP A 62 -4.51 2.05 -8.56
CA TRP A 62 -5.20 1.14 -7.61
C TRP A 62 -6.71 1.37 -7.51
N THR A 63 -7.24 2.33 -8.27
CA THR A 63 -8.68 2.60 -8.38
C THR A 63 -9.34 1.83 -9.51
N ILE A 64 -8.56 1.08 -10.28
CA ILE A 64 -9.08 0.11 -11.26
C ILE A 64 -8.84 -1.30 -10.74
N ASN A 65 -9.65 -2.23 -11.21
CA ASN A 65 -9.52 -3.64 -10.86
C ASN A 65 -8.57 -4.36 -11.83
N GLY A 66 -7.27 -4.07 -11.75
CA GLY A 66 -6.27 -4.73 -12.58
C GLY A 66 -4.99 -3.93 -12.82
N PHE A 67 -4.07 -4.54 -13.57
CA PHE A 67 -2.84 -3.92 -14.05
C PHE A 67 -3.15 -2.79 -15.05
N ASP A 68 -2.50 -1.63 -14.87
CA ASP A 68 -2.76 -0.43 -15.66
C ASP A 68 -1.75 -0.19 -16.79
N GLY A 69 -0.85 -1.15 -17.03
CA GLY A 69 0.25 -1.02 -17.98
C GLY A 69 1.49 -0.33 -17.43
N SER A 70 1.42 0.29 -16.24
CA SER A 70 2.57 0.91 -15.60
C SER A 70 3.40 -0.15 -14.89
N TYR A 71 4.72 -0.10 -15.02
CA TYR A 71 5.61 -0.96 -14.25
C TYR A 71 6.97 -0.28 -14.06
N GLY A 72 7.67 -0.72 -13.03
CA GLY A 72 8.97 -0.19 -12.64
C GLY A 72 9.27 -0.46 -11.18
N MET A 73 10.50 -0.14 -10.76
CA MET A 73 10.96 -0.36 -9.38
C MET A 73 10.08 0.39 -8.37
N GLN A 74 9.68 1.62 -8.70
CA GLN A 74 8.92 2.48 -7.78
C GLN A 74 7.49 1.99 -7.59
N GLU A 75 6.88 1.48 -8.66
CA GLU A 75 5.57 0.83 -8.65
C GLU A 75 5.58 -0.42 -7.77
N GLN A 76 6.62 -1.26 -7.92
CA GLN A 76 6.79 -2.45 -7.09
C GLN A 76 6.99 -2.11 -5.61
N ILE A 77 7.88 -1.14 -5.30
CA ILE A 77 8.09 -0.71 -3.92
C ILE A 77 6.80 -0.13 -3.34
N SER A 78 6.10 0.71 -4.10
CA SER A 78 4.85 1.28 -3.63
C SER A 78 3.81 0.22 -3.29
N ALA A 79 3.67 -0.84 -4.09
CA ALA A 79 2.75 -1.93 -3.82
C ALA A 79 3.17 -2.74 -2.59
N LEU A 80 4.47 -3.08 -2.50
CA LEU A 80 5.04 -3.82 -1.38
C LEU A 80 4.82 -3.10 -0.03
N GLU A 81 5.15 -1.80 0.03
CA GLU A 81 5.01 -0.98 1.25
C GLU A 81 3.59 -1.03 1.82
N VAL A 82 2.58 -1.00 0.96
CA VAL A 82 1.16 -1.04 1.36
C VAL A 82 0.75 -2.44 1.77
N MET A 83 1.17 -3.48 1.05
CA MET A 83 0.89 -4.86 1.46
C MET A 83 1.49 -5.14 2.84
N LEU A 84 2.70 -4.66 3.13
CA LEU A 84 3.33 -4.82 4.45
C LEU A 84 2.55 -4.15 5.59
N THR A 85 1.65 -3.19 5.31
CA THR A 85 0.77 -2.62 6.35
C THR A 85 -0.23 -3.63 6.90
N THR A 86 -0.63 -4.65 6.12
CA THR A 86 -1.46 -5.74 6.65
C THR A 86 -0.76 -6.46 7.80
N ILE A 87 0.55 -6.69 7.69
CA ILE A 87 1.35 -7.33 8.75
C ILE A 87 1.38 -6.46 10.00
N ALA A 88 1.50 -5.13 9.85
CA ALA A 88 1.44 -4.20 10.97
C ALA A 88 0.08 -4.26 11.70
N HIS A 89 -1.02 -4.41 10.96
CA HIS A 89 -2.37 -4.60 11.52
C HIS A 89 -2.55 -5.96 12.20
N LEU A 90 -1.89 -7.01 11.72
CA LEU A 90 -1.94 -8.36 12.31
C LEU A 90 -1.08 -8.49 13.56
N SER A 91 -0.07 -7.63 13.74
CA SER A 91 0.71 -7.59 14.97
C SER A 91 -0.11 -6.92 16.09
N SER A 92 -0.73 -7.73 16.93
CA SER A 92 -1.26 -7.34 18.25
C SER A 92 -0.18 -7.27 19.33
N ALA A 93 1.10 -7.38 18.94
CA ALA A 93 2.19 -7.77 19.85
C ALA A 93 3.13 -6.62 20.25
N MET A 94 2.67 -5.38 20.19
CA MET A 94 3.33 -4.27 20.91
C MET A 94 2.36 -3.53 21.84
N ASP A 95 1.23 -4.17 22.15
CA ASP A 95 0.26 -3.71 23.13
C ASP A 95 0.59 -4.36 24.49
N THR A 96 1.73 -3.99 25.09
CA THR A 96 1.93 -4.03 26.55
C THR A 96 2.93 -2.93 26.94
N ALA A 97 2.43 -1.70 27.05
CA ALA A 97 3.04 -0.66 27.87
C ALA A 97 1.92 0.15 28.55
N ASP A 98 0.94 -0.57 29.09
CA ASP A 98 -0.15 -0.12 29.95
C ASP A 98 -0.24 -1.11 31.12
#